data_AF-A0A7V1LRI6-F1
#
_entry.id   AF-A0A7V1LRI6-F1
#
_cell.length_a   1.000
_cell.length_b   1.000
_cell.length_c   1.000
_cell.angle_alpha   90.00
_cell.angle_beta   90.00
_cell.angle_gamma   90.00
#
_symmetry.space_group_name_H-M   'P 1'
#
loop_
_entity.id
_entity.type
_entity.pdbx_description
1 polymer ?
#
loop_
_entity_poly.entity_id
_entity_poly.type
_entity_poly.pdbx_seq_one_letter_code
_entity_poly.pdbx_strand_id
1 'polypeptide(L)'
;MEPLENIISKLKKQEERNRQWLVNNFELSSDYKFSAIAIDDKYFKLFPGPEFSADIYRGQTSFFEPCVPSIFRNNSKPIERFVALLRLCEFKSLLQKHSALLDVQKLKIDGKVIKLDFEGMAQHYGFLTELLDFTSDLDIALFFATNHFDKEKKTYYPVDDRNRIGVLYIFNYALDFVTNHNNPKYEAIGLQPLLRPGFQKAYSYRLKKNKNLNNQTNIEIIKFHHNPYISNYYSNKYESGKKLFPFDPIETKIKLLQNTKIFSKIAFDSVYGTNHNLSKAKTLNRLNKLDISLENNLVYDFSKDELYNIQSYWDAEKDNFTSQIGIRLAYYADIDK
;
A
#
# COMPACT_ATOMS: atom_id res chain seq x y z
N MET A 1 -27.30 12.11 -7.86
CA MET A 1 -26.49 11.01 -7.29
C MET A 1 -27.28 10.43 -6.12
N GLU A 2 -27.14 9.14 -5.87
CA GLU A 2 -27.73 8.49 -4.70
C GLU A 2 -27.12 9.09 -3.40
N PRO A 3 -27.90 9.27 -2.31
CA PRO A 3 -27.36 9.70 -1.02
C PRO A 3 -26.28 8.75 -0.51
N LEU A 4 -25.24 9.29 0.14
CA LEU A 4 -24.10 8.51 0.63
C LEU A 4 -24.52 7.44 1.64
N GLU A 5 -25.53 7.71 2.47
CA GLU A 5 -26.10 6.76 3.43
C GLU A 5 -26.61 5.49 2.74
N ASN A 6 -27.31 5.66 1.62
CA ASN A 6 -27.91 4.56 0.88
C ASN A 6 -26.84 3.73 0.17
N ILE A 7 -25.85 4.40 -0.43
CA ILE A 7 -24.66 3.76 -1.02
C ILE A 7 -23.97 2.90 0.04
N ILE A 8 -23.67 3.46 1.21
CA ILE A 8 -23.02 2.73 2.31
C ILE A 8 -23.87 1.54 2.75
N SER A 9 -25.18 1.74 2.95
CA SER A 9 -26.08 0.66 3.38
C SER A 9 -26.10 -0.49 2.37
N LYS A 10 -26.17 -0.19 1.08
CA LYS A 10 -26.15 -1.19 0.01
C LYS A 10 -24.84 -1.97 -0.01
N LEU A 11 -23.69 -1.27 0.03
CA LEU A 11 -22.37 -1.89 -0.01
C LEU A 11 -22.11 -2.75 1.25
N LYS A 12 -22.48 -2.27 2.44
CA LYS A 12 -22.37 -3.04 3.69
C LYS A 12 -23.20 -4.33 3.65
N LYS A 13 -24.42 -4.27 3.11
CA LYS A 13 -25.26 -5.47 2.93
C LYS A 13 -24.65 -6.48 1.95
N GLN A 14 -23.99 -6.00 0.90
CA GLN A 14 -23.29 -6.84 -0.07
C GLN A 14 -22.03 -7.48 0.54
N GLU A 15 -21.20 -6.69 1.23
CA GLU A 15 -20.02 -7.15 1.96
C GLU A 15 -20.37 -8.26 2.96
N GLU A 16 -21.42 -8.06 3.77
CA GLU A 16 -21.85 -9.06 4.75
C GLU A 16 -22.37 -10.35 4.09
N ARG A 17 -23.11 -10.24 2.98
CA ARG A 17 -23.61 -11.41 2.25
C ARG A 17 -22.45 -12.21 1.64
N ASN A 18 -21.47 -11.53 1.06
CA ASN A 18 -20.27 -12.15 0.50
C ASN A 18 -19.44 -12.83 1.60
N ARG A 19 -19.28 -12.16 2.75
CA ARG A 19 -18.58 -12.71 3.91
C ARG A 19 -19.26 -13.96 4.44
N GLN A 20 -20.58 -13.96 4.61
CA GLN A 20 -21.35 -15.12 5.04
C GLN A 20 -21.21 -16.29 4.05
N TRP A 21 -21.26 -16.01 2.75
CA TRP A 21 -21.03 -17.03 1.73
C TRP A 21 -19.62 -17.62 1.84
N LEU A 22 -18.58 -16.80 2.00
CA LEU A 22 -17.20 -17.29 2.16
C LEU A 22 -17.03 -18.13 3.44
N VAL A 23 -17.57 -17.69 4.58
CA VAL A 23 -17.53 -18.45 5.84
C VAL A 23 -18.20 -19.81 5.67
N ASN A 24 -19.37 -19.87 5.04
CA ASN A 24 -20.13 -21.10 4.86
C ASN A 24 -19.48 -22.10 3.89
N ASN A 25 -18.67 -21.63 2.94
CA ASN A 25 -18.07 -22.48 1.90
C ASN A 25 -16.59 -22.79 2.11
N PHE A 26 -15.87 -21.96 2.87
CA PHE A 26 -14.41 -22.08 3.07
C PHE A 26 -14.00 -22.14 4.55
N GLU A 27 -14.97 -22.28 5.46
CA GLU A 27 -14.76 -22.37 6.91
C GLU A 27 -13.87 -21.24 7.45
N LEU A 28 -14.01 -20.02 6.88
CA LEU A 28 -13.22 -18.86 7.28
C LEU A 28 -13.50 -18.53 8.76
N SER A 29 -12.44 -18.48 9.57
CA SER A 29 -12.50 -18.08 10.97
C SER A 29 -12.44 -16.56 11.07
N SER A 30 -13.23 -16.00 11.99
CA SER A 30 -13.19 -14.58 12.36
C SER A 30 -12.04 -14.21 13.29
N ASP A 31 -11.25 -15.19 13.75
CA ASP A 31 -10.34 -15.02 14.89
C ASP A 31 -9.01 -14.36 14.50
N TYR A 32 -8.66 -14.39 13.20
CA TYR A 32 -7.41 -13.84 12.69
C TYR A 32 -7.66 -12.63 11.78
N LYS A 33 -6.74 -11.65 11.85
CA LYS A 33 -6.82 -10.42 11.05
C LYS A 33 -6.15 -10.55 9.69
N PHE A 34 -5.15 -11.42 9.57
CA PHE A 34 -4.43 -11.69 8.33
C PHE A 34 -4.22 -13.17 8.13
N SER A 35 -4.34 -13.62 6.89
CA SER A 35 -4.18 -15.02 6.52
C SER A 35 -2.89 -15.19 5.74
N ALA A 36 -2.05 -16.15 6.17
CA ALA A 36 -0.85 -16.52 5.44
C ALA A 36 -1.23 -17.38 4.22
N ILE A 37 -1.09 -16.84 3.01
CA ILE A 37 -1.40 -17.52 1.74
C ILE A 37 -0.12 -17.75 0.94
N ALA A 38 0.13 -18.99 0.54
CA ALA A 38 1.25 -19.35 -0.30
C ALA A 38 1.02 -18.77 -1.70
N ILE A 39 2.00 -18.05 -2.24
CA ILE A 39 1.92 -17.46 -3.59
C ILE A 39 2.83 -18.18 -4.59
N ASP A 40 3.79 -18.95 -4.09
CA ASP A 40 4.66 -19.87 -4.83
C ASP A 40 5.33 -20.85 -3.85
N ASP A 41 6.23 -21.70 -4.35
CA ASP A 41 6.95 -22.72 -3.56
C ASP A 41 7.87 -22.15 -2.48
N LYS A 42 8.16 -20.85 -2.53
CA LYS A 42 9.12 -20.18 -1.65
C LYS A 42 8.47 -19.20 -0.68
N TYR A 43 7.36 -18.59 -1.06
CA TYR A 43 6.83 -17.41 -0.40
C TYR A 43 5.38 -17.54 0.07
N PHE A 44 5.15 -17.05 1.29
CA PHE A 44 3.85 -16.63 1.80
C PHE A 44 3.66 -15.12 1.68
N LYS A 45 2.42 -14.69 1.51
CA LYS A 45 1.97 -13.32 1.78
C LYS A 45 0.91 -13.30 2.87
N LEU A 46 0.89 -12.24 3.67
CA LEU A 46 -0.05 -12.07 4.78
C LEU A 46 -1.24 -11.21 4.32
N PHE A 47 -2.27 -11.84 3.77
CA PHE A 47 -3.42 -11.17 3.19
C PHE A 47 -4.34 -10.60 4.28
N PRO A 48 -4.89 -9.38 4.12
CA PRO A 48 -5.92 -8.89 5.03
C PRO A 48 -7.17 -9.78 5.02
N GLY A 49 -7.65 -10.14 6.21
CA GLY A 49 -8.86 -10.92 6.41
C GLY A 49 -10.15 -10.10 6.19
N PRO A 50 -11.25 -10.73 5.75
CA PRO A 50 -11.32 -12.10 5.26
C PRO A 50 -10.56 -12.25 3.93
N GLU A 51 -9.74 -13.30 3.84
CA GLU A 51 -9.09 -13.67 2.59
C GLU A 51 -10.13 -13.90 1.49
N PHE A 52 -9.75 -13.62 0.24
CA PHE A 52 -10.63 -13.74 -0.93
C PHE A 52 -11.81 -12.76 -0.97
N SER A 53 -11.71 -11.59 -0.33
CA SER A 53 -12.66 -10.50 -0.62
C SER A 53 -12.71 -10.26 -2.14
N ALA A 54 -13.87 -10.51 -2.74
CA ALA A 54 -14.08 -10.38 -4.18
C ALA A 54 -14.01 -8.92 -4.65
N ASP A 55 -14.07 -7.97 -3.73
CA ASP A 55 -13.98 -6.54 -3.98
C ASP A 55 -12.90 -5.89 -3.09
N ILE A 56 -12.10 -4.99 -3.66
CA ILE A 56 -11.29 -4.01 -2.92
C ILE A 56 -11.72 -2.60 -3.30
N TYR A 57 -11.49 -1.68 -2.38
CA TYR A 57 -12.04 -0.34 -2.41
C TYR A 57 -10.94 0.71 -2.41
N ARG A 58 -11.22 1.85 -3.04
CA ARG A 58 -10.40 3.06 -2.93
C ARG A 58 -11.32 4.26 -2.75
N GLY A 59 -11.11 5.02 -1.69
CA GLY A 59 -11.82 6.29 -1.47
C GLY A 59 -10.98 7.50 -1.85
N GLN A 60 -11.62 8.51 -2.45
CA GLN A 60 -11.03 9.83 -2.61
C GLN A 60 -12.06 10.93 -2.33
N THR A 61 -11.60 12.02 -1.72
CA THR A 61 -12.43 13.20 -1.42
C THR A 61 -12.86 13.99 -2.65
N SER A 62 -12.25 13.70 -3.81
CA SER A 62 -12.53 14.32 -5.11
C SER A 62 -12.37 13.31 -6.23
N PHE A 63 -13.19 13.46 -7.28
CA PHE A 63 -12.93 12.80 -8.56
C PHE A 63 -11.78 13.51 -9.29
N PHE A 64 -10.67 12.80 -9.51
CA PHE A 64 -9.50 13.32 -10.21
C PHE A 64 -9.43 12.73 -11.63
N GLU A 65 -9.28 13.60 -12.63
CA GLU A 65 -9.10 13.20 -14.02
C GLU A 65 -7.83 13.87 -14.60
N PRO A 66 -6.80 13.10 -14.96
CA PRO A 66 -6.71 11.64 -14.86
C PRO A 66 -6.41 11.16 -13.43
N CYS A 67 -6.86 9.95 -13.07
CA CYS A 67 -6.50 9.27 -11.83
C CYS A 67 -5.29 8.35 -12.06
N VAL A 68 -4.12 8.81 -11.63
CA VAL A 68 -2.81 8.15 -11.88
C VAL A 68 -1.98 7.97 -10.60
N PRO A 69 -1.07 6.96 -10.57
CA PRO A 69 -0.11 6.76 -9.49
C PRO A 69 0.73 7.99 -9.19
N SER A 70 1.23 8.08 -7.95
CA SER A 70 1.97 9.22 -7.44
C SER A 70 3.20 9.57 -8.29
N ILE A 71 3.90 8.56 -8.83
CA ILE A 71 5.07 8.78 -9.69
C ILE A 71 4.75 9.42 -11.05
N PHE A 72 3.49 9.37 -11.53
CA PHE A 72 3.07 9.92 -12.83
C PHE A 72 2.27 11.21 -12.74
N ARG A 73 1.93 11.68 -11.53
CA ARG A 73 1.20 12.94 -11.33
C ARG A 73 1.98 14.12 -11.88
N ASN A 74 1.27 15.17 -12.27
CA ASN A 74 1.84 16.41 -12.83
C ASN A 74 2.75 16.20 -14.05
N ASN A 75 2.50 15.14 -14.84
CA ASN A 75 3.27 14.81 -16.05
C ASN A 75 4.78 14.70 -15.80
N SER A 76 5.15 14.03 -14.70
CA SER A 76 6.54 13.88 -14.26
C SER A 76 7.49 13.42 -15.39
N LYS A 77 8.62 14.12 -15.49
CA LYS A 77 9.64 13.87 -16.51
C LYS A 77 10.37 12.55 -16.23
N PRO A 78 10.93 11.87 -17.26
CA PRO A 78 11.69 10.64 -17.06
C PRO A 78 12.77 10.73 -15.98
N ILE A 79 13.46 11.88 -15.87
CA ILE A 79 14.50 12.08 -14.85
C ILE A 79 13.92 12.18 -13.43
N GLU A 80 12.78 12.84 -13.24
CA GLU A 80 12.12 12.94 -11.93
C GLU A 80 11.65 11.56 -11.46
N ARG A 81 11.15 10.74 -12.38
CA ARG A 81 10.78 9.35 -12.13
C ARG A 81 12.00 8.49 -11.80
N PHE A 82 13.12 8.69 -12.50
CA PHE A 82 14.39 8.04 -12.16
C PHE A 82 14.83 8.39 -10.72
N VAL A 83 14.74 9.65 -10.31
CA VAL A 83 15.06 10.08 -8.93
C VAL A 83 14.10 9.47 -7.91
N ALA A 84 12.80 9.32 -8.22
CA ALA A 84 11.87 8.61 -7.35
C ALA A 84 12.30 7.14 -7.14
N LEU A 85 12.72 6.45 -8.20
CA LEU A 85 13.24 5.08 -8.10
C LEU A 85 14.55 5.00 -7.30
N LEU A 86 15.43 6.01 -7.37
CA LEU A 86 16.62 6.08 -6.52
C LEU A 86 16.24 6.12 -5.04
N ARG A 87 15.25 6.95 -4.67
CA ARG A 87 14.75 7.02 -3.29
C ARG A 87 14.17 5.69 -2.80
N LEU A 88 13.45 4.96 -3.66
CA LEU A 88 12.96 3.61 -3.34
C LEU A 88 14.12 2.63 -3.10
N CYS A 89 15.20 2.72 -3.89
CA CYS A 89 16.38 1.88 -3.70
C CYS A 89 17.14 2.21 -2.39
N GLU A 90 17.25 3.50 -2.04
CA GLU A 90 17.81 3.91 -0.74
C GLU A 90 16.95 3.41 0.43
N PHE A 91 15.62 3.56 0.33
CA PHE A 91 14.69 3.05 1.33
C PHE A 91 14.84 1.54 1.54
N LYS A 92 14.88 0.77 0.44
CA LYS A 92 15.08 -0.68 0.51
C LYS A 92 16.41 -1.03 1.17
N SER A 93 17.50 -0.35 0.83
CA SER A 93 18.82 -0.60 1.40
C SER A 93 18.89 -0.26 2.89
N LEU A 94 18.32 0.87 3.29
CA LEU A 94 18.21 1.27 4.70
C LEU A 94 17.48 0.20 5.53
N LEU A 95 16.36 -0.29 5.02
CA LEU A 95 15.53 -1.27 5.71
C LEU A 95 16.17 -2.65 5.89
N GLN A 96 17.26 -2.97 5.19
CA GLN A 96 17.98 -4.24 5.39
C GLN A 96 18.53 -4.41 6.82
N LYS A 97 18.68 -3.32 7.58
CA LYS A 97 19.15 -3.32 8.97
C LYS A 97 18.03 -3.23 9.99
N HIS A 98 16.77 -3.18 9.55
CA HIS A 98 15.63 -3.06 10.43
C HIS A 98 15.32 -4.40 11.11
N SER A 99 15.28 -4.41 12.44
CA SER A 99 15.06 -5.61 13.27
C SER A 99 13.82 -6.41 12.86
N ALA A 100 12.67 -5.74 12.74
CA ALA A 100 11.43 -6.38 12.32
C ALA A 100 11.52 -7.07 10.95
N LEU A 101 12.21 -6.45 9.98
CA LEU A 101 12.39 -7.08 8.67
C LEU A 101 13.30 -8.30 8.75
N LEU A 102 14.38 -8.22 9.52
CA LEU A 102 15.31 -9.33 9.72
C LEU A 102 14.64 -10.52 10.41
N ASP A 103 13.75 -10.27 11.36
CA ASP A 103 12.98 -11.31 12.04
C ASP A 103 11.91 -11.91 11.13
N VAL A 104 11.10 -11.08 10.48
CA VAL A 104 10.00 -11.54 9.61
C VAL A 104 10.51 -12.32 8.39
N GLN A 105 11.68 -11.96 7.83
CA GLN A 105 12.31 -12.74 6.76
C GLN A 105 12.75 -14.15 7.19
N LYS A 106 13.01 -14.35 8.49
CA LYS A 106 13.39 -15.66 9.05
C LYS A 106 12.19 -16.50 9.46
N LEU A 107 11.02 -15.88 9.65
CA LEU A 107 9.80 -16.60 9.95
C LEU A 107 9.46 -17.53 8.79
N LYS A 108 9.27 -18.80 9.13
CA LYS A 108 8.86 -19.84 8.18
C LYS A 108 7.51 -20.40 8.58
N ILE A 109 6.62 -20.48 7.61
CA ILE A 109 5.36 -21.19 7.70
C ILE A 109 5.47 -22.29 6.64
N ASP A 110 5.32 -23.56 7.02
CA ASP A 110 5.43 -24.69 6.09
C ASP A 110 6.66 -24.63 5.15
N GLY A 111 7.84 -24.34 5.75
CA GLY A 111 9.12 -24.23 5.04
C GLY A 111 9.31 -22.97 4.17
N LYS A 112 8.27 -22.17 3.95
CA LYS A 112 8.25 -20.98 3.10
C LYS A 112 8.40 -19.71 3.93
N VAL A 113 9.01 -18.67 3.36
CA VAL A 113 9.28 -17.40 4.05
C VAL A 113 8.25 -16.33 3.68
N ILE A 114 8.08 -15.32 4.53
CA ILE A 114 7.17 -14.20 4.23
C ILE A 114 7.80 -13.29 3.15
N LYS A 115 7.06 -13.01 2.07
CA LYS A 115 7.46 -12.06 1.02
C LYS A 115 7.32 -10.63 1.54
N LEU A 116 8.44 -9.93 1.59
CA LEU A 116 8.46 -8.50 1.90
C LEU A 116 8.14 -7.66 0.67
N ASP A 117 7.20 -6.73 0.82
CA ASP A 117 6.79 -5.81 -0.23
C ASP A 117 7.39 -4.41 -0.01
N PHE A 118 8.63 -4.23 -0.46
CA PHE A 118 9.34 -2.96 -0.27
C PHE A 118 8.69 -1.77 -0.99
N GLU A 119 8.12 -1.97 -2.18
CA GLU A 119 7.45 -0.89 -2.91
C GLU A 119 6.11 -0.53 -2.24
N GLY A 120 5.33 -1.54 -1.83
CA GLY A 120 4.10 -1.35 -1.07
C GLY A 120 4.35 -0.65 0.28
N MET A 121 5.36 -1.09 1.04
CA MET A 121 5.77 -0.38 2.25
C MET A 121 6.16 1.07 1.93
N ALA A 122 7.03 1.31 0.95
CA ALA A 122 7.48 2.66 0.60
C ALA A 122 6.30 3.60 0.24
N GLN A 123 5.32 3.11 -0.52
CA GLN A 123 4.11 3.84 -0.89
C GLN A 123 3.37 4.35 0.37
N HIS A 124 3.16 3.51 1.38
CA HIS A 124 2.49 3.89 2.64
C HIS A 124 3.32 4.83 3.54
N TYR A 125 4.59 5.01 3.24
CA TYR A 125 5.48 5.98 3.89
C TYR A 125 5.65 7.25 3.06
N GLY A 126 4.97 7.37 1.91
CA GLY A 126 4.91 8.59 1.10
C GLY A 126 5.92 8.67 -0.05
N PHE A 127 6.62 7.57 -0.36
CA PHE A 127 7.46 7.54 -1.55
C PHE A 127 6.60 7.47 -2.82
N LEU A 128 7.12 8.04 -3.92
CA LEU A 128 6.43 8.01 -5.21
C LEU A 128 6.61 6.64 -5.87
N THR A 129 5.52 5.98 -6.23
CA THR A 129 5.51 4.65 -6.86
C THR A 129 4.51 4.58 -8.02
N GLU A 130 4.53 3.46 -8.75
CA GLU A 130 3.54 3.15 -9.79
C GLU A 130 2.24 2.55 -9.23
N LEU A 131 2.07 2.55 -7.91
CA LEU A 131 0.94 1.96 -7.20
C LEU A 131 -0.14 3.00 -6.89
N LEU A 132 -1.39 2.55 -6.89
CA LEU A 132 -2.54 3.22 -6.31
C LEU A 132 -3.00 2.44 -5.08
N ASP A 133 -3.27 3.14 -3.99
CA ASP A 133 -3.71 2.53 -2.73
C ASP A 133 -5.16 2.05 -2.84
N PHE A 134 -5.37 0.78 -2.54
CA PHE A 134 -6.67 0.17 -2.32
C PHE A 134 -6.67 -0.52 -0.95
N THR A 135 -7.85 -0.89 -0.47
CA THR A 135 -8.03 -1.59 0.79
C THR A 135 -9.12 -2.63 0.63
N SER A 136 -9.02 -3.76 1.33
CA SER A 136 -10.12 -4.73 1.41
C SER A 136 -11.21 -4.32 2.40
N ASP A 137 -11.08 -3.17 3.05
CA ASP A 137 -12.01 -2.71 4.07
C ASP A 137 -12.77 -1.47 3.62
N LEU A 138 -14.09 -1.64 3.43
CA LEU A 138 -14.96 -0.57 2.96
C LEU A 138 -14.95 0.65 3.89
N ASP A 139 -14.84 0.46 5.21
CA ASP A 139 -14.83 1.57 6.16
C ASP A 139 -13.53 2.39 6.07
N ILE A 140 -12.40 1.72 5.82
CA ILE A 140 -11.11 2.41 5.57
C ILE A 140 -11.19 3.21 4.27
N ALA A 141 -11.77 2.64 3.22
CA ALA A 141 -11.98 3.38 1.97
C ALA A 141 -12.91 4.57 2.17
N LEU A 142 -14.01 4.43 2.91
CA LEU A 142 -14.94 5.52 3.22
C LEU A 142 -14.29 6.61 4.07
N PHE A 143 -13.38 6.25 4.98
CA PHE A 143 -12.56 7.23 5.68
C PHE A 143 -11.76 8.09 4.69
N PHE A 144 -10.99 7.49 3.77
CA PHE A 144 -10.24 8.24 2.76
C PHE A 144 -11.13 8.96 1.74
N ALA A 145 -12.35 8.48 1.52
CA ALA A 145 -13.32 9.12 0.65
C ALA A 145 -13.93 10.38 1.28
N THR A 146 -14.02 10.44 2.62
CA THR A 146 -14.75 11.50 3.35
C THR A 146 -13.85 12.37 4.23
N ASN A 147 -12.56 12.05 4.33
CA ASN A 147 -11.59 12.80 5.12
C ASN A 147 -10.38 13.20 4.26
N HIS A 148 -9.93 14.44 4.38
CA HIS A 148 -8.75 14.94 3.69
C HIS A 148 -7.59 15.11 4.67
N PHE A 149 -6.37 14.86 4.20
CA PHE A 149 -5.17 15.07 5.00
C PHE A 149 -4.74 16.53 4.94
N ASP A 150 -4.60 17.18 6.10
CA ASP A 150 -3.99 18.49 6.26
C ASP A 150 -2.48 18.30 6.50
N LYS A 151 -1.67 18.83 5.58
CA LYS A 151 -0.20 18.68 5.62
C LYS A 151 0.46 19.50 6.73
N GLU A 152 -0.10 20.65 7.09
CA GLU A 152 0.46 21.54 8.11
C GLU A 152 0.24 20.95 9.49
N LYS A 153 -1.00 20.52 9.75
CA LYS A 153 -1.41 19.93 11.03
C LYS A 153 -1.11 18.44 11.13
N LYS A 154 -0.69 17.81 10.02
CA LYS A 154 -0.33 16.39 9.90
C LYS A 154 -1.42 15.45 10.42
N THR A 155 -2.68 15.75 10.11
CA THR A 155 -3.84 14.99 10.56
C THR A 155 -4.95 15.01 9.51
N TYR A 156 -5.90 14.07 9.61
CA TYR A 156 -7.07 14.07 8.74
C TYR A 156 -8.20 14.92 9.32
N TYR A 157 -8.93 15.60 8.43
CA TYR A 157 -10.14 16.35 8.75
C TYR A 157 -11.31 15.86 7.89
N PRO A 158 -12.52 15.79 8.48
CA PRO A 158 -13.72 15.46 7.73
C PRO A 158 -13.98 16.52 6.66
N VAL A 159 -14.47 16.08 5.49
CA VAL A 159 -14.96 16.99 4.46
C VAL A 159 -16.37 17.44 4.82
N ASP A 160 -16.54 18.74 5.02
CA ASP A 160 -17.80 19.41 5.36
C ASP A 160 -18.52 20.01 4.14
N ASP A 161 -17.79 20.25 3.05
CA ASP A 161 -18.33 20.79 1.81
C ASP A 161 -19.22 19.78 1.05
N ARG A 162 -20.54 19.99 1.14
CA ARG A 162 -21.56 19.19 0.45
C ARG A 162 -21.56 19.35 -1.08
N ASN A 163 -20.96 20.43 -1.59
CA ASN A 163 -20.86 20.67 -3.03
C ASN A 163 -19.69 19.92 -3.66
N ARG A 164 -18.70 19.54 -2.85
CA ARG A 164 -17.59 18.69 -3.28
C ARG A 164 -18.08 17.26 -3.54
N ILE A 165 -17.59 16.67 -4.62
CA ILE A 165 -17.93 15.30 -5.01
C ILE A 165 -16.84 14.34 -4.55
N GLY A 166 -17.19 13.44 -3.62
CA GLY A 166 -16.36 12.29 -3.28
C GLY A 166 -16.51 11.16 -4.30
N VAL A 167 -15.56 10.24 -4.30
CA VAL A 167 -15.59 9.05 -5.16
C VAL A 167 -15.12 7.81 -4.39
N LEU A 168 -15.82 6.71 -4.61
CA LEU A 168 -15.44 5.37 -4.19
C LEU A 168 -15.23 4.51 -5.44
N TYR A 169 -14.06 3.93 -5.58
CA TYR A 169 -13.75 2.95 -6.62
C TYR A 169 -13.88 1.55 -6.03
N ILE A 170 -14.47 0.64 -6.79
CA ILE A 170 -14.58 -0.78 -6.44
C ILE A 170 -13.91 -1.58 -7.55
N PHE A 171 -12.88 -2.34 -7.19
CA PHE A 171 -12.25 -3.29 -8.09
C PHE A 171 -12.79 -4.68 -7.81
N ASN A 172 -13.34 -5.32 -8.83
CA ASN A 172 -13.86 -6.67 -8.74
C ASN A 172 -12.84 -7.71 -9.23
N TYR A 173 -12.40 -8.58 -8.31
CA TYR A 173 -11.37 -9.58 -8.57
C TYR A 173 -11.83 -10.66 -9.56
N ALA A 174 -13.07 -11.13 -9.42
CA ALA A 174 -13.59 -12.21 -10.25
C ALA A 174 -13.62 -11.80 -11.74
N LEU A 175 -13.99 -10.54 -12.01
CA LEU A 175 -13.98 -10.00 -13.36
C LEU A 175 -12.56 -9.87 -13.94
N ASP A 176 -11.56 -9.47 -13.13
CA ASP A 176 -10.18 -9.39 -13.62
C ASP A 176 -9.57 -10.77 -13.86
N PHE A 177 -9.85 -11.75 -12.98
CA PHE A 177 -9.37 -13.12 -13.16
C PHE A 177 -9.84 -13.73 -14.49
N VAL A 178 -11.10 -13.49 -14.88
CA VAL A 178 -11.66 -13.98 -16.15
C VAL A 178 -11.11 -13.24 -17.37
N THR A 179 -10.63 -12.00 -17.20
CA THR A 179 -10.26 -11.13 -18.33
C THR A 179 -8.74 -10.92 -18.51
N ASN A 180 -7.93 -11.15 -17.48
CA ASN A 180 -6.48 -10.89 -17.46
C ASN A 180 -5.71 -11.99 -16.71
N HIS A 181 -5.45 -13.13 -17.36
CA HIS A 181 -4.79 -14.28 -16.73
C HIS A 181 -3.27 -14.13 -16.48
N ASN A 182 -2.57 -13.20 -17.15
CA ASN A 182 -1.09 -13.28 -17.25
C ASN A 182 -0.30 -12.17 -16.55
N ASN A 183 -0.94 -11.19 -15.89
CA ASN A 183 -0.23 -10.20 -15.06
C ASN A 183 -1.22 -9.43 -14.17
N PRO A 184 -1.43 -9.83 -12.89
CA PRO A 184 -2.40 -9.15 -12.04
C PRO A 184 -1.95 -7.70 -11.83
N LYS A 185 -2.85 -6.76 -12.15
CA LYS A 185 -2.59 -5.33 -11.91
C LYS A 185 -2.68 -4.98 -10.43
N TYR A 186 -3.11 -5.90 -9.58
CA TYR A 186 -3.29 -5.69 -8.16
C TYR A 186 -2.49 -6.70 -7.34
N GLU A 187 -2.11 -6.31 -6.13
CA GLU A 187 -1.38 -7.20 -5.24
C GLU A 187 -1.67 -6.84 -3.78
N ALA A 188 -1.90 -7.85 -2.93
CA ALA A 188 -2.00 -7.64 -1.49
C ALA A 188 -0.63 -7.16 -0.96
N ILE A 189 -0.61 -5.99 -0.33
CA ILE A 189 0.54 -5.57 0.47
C ILE A 189 0.40 -6.22 1.85
N GLY A 190 -0.78 -6.09 2.45
CA GLY A 190 -1.16 -6.82 3.66
C GLY A 190 -0.31 -6.48 4.88
N LEU A 191 -0.18 -7.43 5.80
CA LEU A 191 0.65 -7.24 6.99
C LEU A 191 2.13 -7.32 6.60
N GLN A 192 2.87 -6.26 6.94
CA GLN A 192 4.29 -6.09 6.68
C GLN A 192 5.00 -5.64 7.98
N PRO A 193 6.33 -5.82 8.11
CA PRO A 193 7.07 -5.43 9.32
C PRO A 193 6.96 -3.94 9.64
N LEU A 194 6.85 -3.10 8.61
CA LEU A 194 6.38 -1.72 8.76
C LEU A 194 4.86 -1.73 8.75
N LEU A 195 4.23 -1.39 9.87
CA LEU A 195 2.85 -1.81 10.17
C LEU A 195 1.77 -1.06 9.37
N ARG A 196 2.05 0.12 8.80
CA ARG A 196 1.04 0.97 8.12
C ARG A 196 0.19 0.24 7.08
N PRO A 197 0.74 -0.58 6.15
CA PRO A 197 -0.06 -1.32 5.19
C PRO A 197 -0.99 -2.34 5.85
N GLY A 198 -0.58 -2.96 6.96
CA GLY A 198 -1.40 -3.88 7.74
C GLY A 198 -2.60 -3.16 8.34
N PHE A 199 -2.37 -2.05 9.06
CA PHE A 199 -3.46 -1.25 9.66
C PHE A 199 -4.44 -0.68 8.62
N GLN A 200 -3.97 -0.48 7.38
CA GLN A 200 -4.80 -0.02 6.25
C GLN A 200 -5.43 -1.15 5.44
N LYS A 201 -5.17 -2.42 5.80
CA LYS A 201 -5.60 -3.62 5.08
C LYS A 201 -5.29 -3.50 3.58
N ALA A 202 -4.05 -3.10 3.30
CA ALA A 202 -3.68 -2.50 2.04
C ALA A 202 -3.53 -3.49 0.89
N TYR A 203 -4.04 -3.06 -0.25
CA TYR A 203 -3.79 -3.62 -1.57
C TYR A 203 -3.22 -2.52 -2.46
N SER A 204 -2.41 -2.93 -3.43
CA SER A 204 -1.91 -2.04 -4.46
C SER A 204 -2.62 -2.31 -5.77
N TYR A 205 -2.81 -1.28 -6.57
CA TYR A 205 -3.17 -1.38 -7.99
C TYR A 205 -2.11 -0.68 -8.83
N ARG A 206 -1.29 -1.44 -9.56
CA ARG A 206 -0.23 -0.95 -10.43
C ARG A 206 -0.80 -0.46 -11.75
N LEU A 207 -0.47 0.78 -12.09
CA LEU A 207 -0.90 1.40 -13.34
C LEU A 207 0.30 1.98 -14.06
N LYS A 208 0.55 1.53 -15.30
CA LYS A 208 1.67 2.03 -16.13
C LYS A 208 1.44 3.47 -16.56
N LYS A 209 2.53 4.14 -16.96
CA LYS A 209 2.49 5.49 -17.57
C LYS A 209 1.42 5.56 -18.68
N ASN A 210 0.73 6.70 -18.77
CA ASN A 210 -0.33 7.01 -19.75
C ASN A 210 -1.59 6.13 -19.62
N LYS A 211 -1.74 5.36 -18.54
CA LYS A 211 -2.98 4.70 -18.19
C LYS A 211 -3.69 5.49 -17.09
N ASN A 212 -5.01 5.49 -17.12
CA ASN A 212 -5.88 6.18 -16.16
C ASN A 212 -6.77 5.14 -15.47
N LEU A 213 -6.87 5.20 -14.14
CA LEU A 213 -7.75 4.33 -13.36
C LEU A 213 -9.21 4.47 -13.82
N ASN A 214 -9.63 5.70 -14.17
CA ASN A 214 -11.01 5.99 -14.57
C ASN A 214 -11.43 5.32 -15.89
N ASN A 215 -10.47 4.79 -16.66
CA ASN A 215 -10.69 4.10 -17.93
C ASN A 215 -10.55 2.58 -17.81
N GLN A 216 -10.39 2.02 -16.61
CA GLN A 216 -10.24 0.57 -16.42
C GLN A 216 -11.64 -0.09 -16.35
N THR A 217 -11.85 -1.17 -17.11
CA THR A 217 -13.15 -1.83 -17.26
C THR A 217 -13.57 -2.69 -16.06
N ASN A 218 -12.62 -3.04 -15.21
CA ASN A 218 -12.78 -3.81 -13.98
C ASN A 218 -12.92 -2.93 -12.73
N ILE A 219 -13.12 -1.62 -12.92
CA ILE A 219 -13.31 -0.63 -11.85
C ILE A 219 -14.71 -0.03 -11.97
N GLU A 220 -15.54 -0.26 -10.95
CA GLU A 220 -16.76 0.52 -10.75
C GLU A 220 -16.41 1.84 -10.06
N ILE A 221 -17.06 2.93 -10.50
CA ILE A 221 -16.83 4.28 -9.98
C ILE A 221 -18.13 4.84 -9.44
N ILE A 222 -18.23 4.97 -8.12
CA ILE A 222 -19.39 5.54 -7.44
C ILE A 222 -19.05 6.96 -6.98
N LYS A 223 -19.76 7.95 -7.54
CA LYS A 223 -19.65 9.36 -7.13
C LYS A 223 -20.75 9.72 -6.15
N PHE A 224 -20.43 10.54 -5.16
CA PHE A 224 -21.37 10.97 -4.11
C PHE A 224 -21.14 12.42 -3.67
N HIS A 225 -22.19 13.05 -3.14
CA HIS A 225 -22.06 14.31 -2.41
C HIS A 225 -21.64 14.03 -0.96
N HIS A 226 -20.69 14.81 -0.43
CA HIS A 226 -20.28 14.65 0.97
C HIS A 226 -21.45 14.92 1.92
N ASN A 227 -21.48 14.16 3.01
CA ASN A 227 -22.37 14.42 4.14
C ASN A 227 -21.51 14.68 5.39
N PRO A 228 -21.57 15.88 6.00
CA PRO A 228 -20.79 16.21 7.19
C PRO A 228 -20.97 15.23 8.36
N TYR A 229 -22.17 14.68 8.57
CA TYR A 229 -22.41 13.70 9.63
C TYR A 229 -21.65 12.40 9.37
N ILE A 230 -21.64 11.92 8.12
CA ILE A 230 -20.89 10.72 7.73
C ILE A 230 -19.38 10.99 7.79
N SER A 231 -18.92 12.13 7.28
CA SER A 231 -17.49 12.50 7.32
C SER A 231 -16.99 12.53 8.77
N ASN A 232 -17.75 13.15 9.69
CA ASN A 232 -17.42 13.18 11.11
C ASN A 232 -17.47 11.79 11.75
N TYR A 233 -18.44 10.95 11.39
CA TYR A 233 -18.50 9.56 11.87
C TYR A 233 -17.21 8.80 11.54
N TYR A 234 -16.75 8.85 10.29
CA TYR A 234 -15.51 8.18 9.89
C TYR A 234 -14.26 8.84 10.49
N SER A 235 -14.24 10.17 10.64
CA SER A 235 -13.18 10.87 11.38
C SER A 235 -13.05 10.32 12.81
N ASN A 236 -14.16 10.20 13.53
CA ASN A 236 -14.16 9.69 14.90
C ASN A 236 -13.80 8.21 14.97
N LYS A 237 -14.36 7.38 14.07
CA LYS A 237 -14.09 5.93 14.00
C LYS A 237 -12.59 5.62 13.90
N TYR A 238 -11.86 6.40 13.10
CA TYR A 238 -10.42 6.23 12.88
C TYR A 238 -9.54 7.24 13.62
N GLU A 239 -10.11 8.01 14.55
CA GLU A 239 -9.40 9.02 15.36
C GLU A 239 -8.58 9.98 14.50
N SER A 240 -9.21 10.55 13.47
CA SER A 240 -8.57 11.43 12.49
C SER A 240 -7.34 10.80 11.82
N GLY A 241 -7.40 9.48 11.61
CA GLY A 241 -6.38 8.68 10.94
C GLY A 241 -5.35 8.03 11.88
N LYS A 242 -5.34 8.34 13.19
CA LYS A 242 -4.34 7.75 14.11
C LYS A 242 -4.37 6.22 14.13
N LYS A 243 -5.55 5.61 13.97
CA LYS A 243 -5.68 4.15 13.88
C LYS A 243 -5.11 3.54 12.60
N LEU A 244 -4.87 4.33 11.55
CA LEU A 244 -4.38 3.87 10.24
C LEU A 244 -2.90 4.21 10.00
N PHE A 245 -2.33 5.06 10.85
CA PHE A 245 -0.95 5.53 10.77
C PHE A 245 -0.30 5.36 12.14
N PRO A 246 0.02 4.11 12.55
CA PRO A 246 0.71 3.85 13.81
C PRO A 246 2.05 4.59 13.85
N PHE A 247 2.51 4.88 15.06
CA PHE A 247 3.85 5.38 15.31
C PHE A 247 4.89 4.43 14.71
N ASP A 248 5.97 4.99 14.17
CA ASP A 248 7.08 4.21 13.67
C ASP A 248 8.42 4.94 13.97
N PRO A 249 9.39 4.27 14.63
CA PRO A 249 10.68 4.86 14.96
C PRO A 249 11.48 5.34 13.73
N ILE A 250 11.19 4.86 12.51
CA ILE A 250 11.94 5.25 11.32
C ILE A 250 11.44 6.53 10.65
N GLU A 251 10.32 7.11 11.10
CA GLU A 251 9.64 8.20 10.37
C GLU A 251 10.55 9.41 10.10
N THR A 252 11.43 9.76 11.04
CA THR A 252 12.42 10.84 10.85
C THR A 252 13.41 10.50 9.73
N LYS A 253 13.93 9.27 9.70
CA LYS A 253 14.85 8.80 8.66
C LYS A 253 14.18 8.80 7.29
N ILE A 254 12.91 8.40 7.22
CA ILE A 254 12.11 8.42 5.99
C ILE A 254 11.97 9.84 5.43
N LYS A 255 11.67 10.83 6.29
CA LYS A 255 11.58 12.23 5.86
C LYS A 255 12.90 12.75 5.29
N LEU A 256 14.05 12.32 5.84
CA LEU A 256 15.36 12.67 5.28
C LEU A 256 15.55 12.05 3.89
N LEU A 257 15.24 10.75 3.73
CA LEU A 257 15.34 10.06 2.43
C LEU A 257 14.41 10.66 1.36
N GLN A 258 13.21 11.09 1.74
CA GLN A 258 12.27 11.72 0.81
C GLN A 258 12.78 13.04 0.24
N ASN A 259 13.57 13.78 1.01
CA ASN A 259 14.06 15.11 0.65
C ASN A 259 15.50 15.12 0.14
N THR A 260 16.20 13.97 0.18
CA THR A 260 17.61 13.96 -0.20
C THR A 260 17.84 14.24 -1.69
N LYS A 261 19.02 14.80 -1.95
CA LYS A 261 19.66 14.98 -3.25
C LYS A 261 20.96 14.18 -3.39
N ILE A 262 21.31 13.35 -2.41
CA ILE A 262 22.53 12.55 -2.43
C ILE A 262 22.11 11.07 -2.43
N PHE A 263 22.62 10.29 -3.36
CA PHE A 263 22.28 8.88 -3.51
C PHE A 263 23.53 8.00 -3.57
N SER A 264 23.43 6.76 -3.14
CA SER A 264 24.50 5.79 -3.30
C SER A 264 24.66 5.37 -4.77
N LYS A 265 25.89 5.04 -5.16
CA LYS A 265 26.17 4.43 -6.47
C LYS A 265 25.44 3.10 -6.65
N ILE A 266 25.24 2.34 -5.57
CA ILE A 266 24.47 1.09 -5.59
C ILE A 266 23.01 1.35 -6.00
N ALA A 267 22.36 2.36 -5.42
CA ALA A 267 21.01 2.74 -5.83
C ALA A 267 20.97 3.18 -7.30
N PHE A 268 21.97 3.96 -7.74
CA PHE A 268 22.07 4.36 -9.15
C PHE A 268 22.20 3.16 -10.09
N ASP A 269 23.13 2.25 -9.84
CA ASP A 269 23.39 1.11 -10.71
C ASP A 269 22.19 0.14 -10.72
N SER A 270 21.50 -0.03 -9.59
CA SER A 270 20.24 -0.80 -9.51
C SER A 270 19.12 -0.23 -10.39
N VAL A 271 18.87 1.08 -10.29
CA VAL A 271 17.82 1.73 -11.10
C VAL A 271 18.22 1.79 -12.57
N TYR A 272 19.49 2.04 -12.87
CA TYR A 272 19.99 2.09 -14.23
C TYR A 272 19.92 0.72 -14.91
N GLY A 273 20.30 -0.34 -14.18
CA GLY A 273 20.28 -1.73 -14.65
C GLY A 273 18.87 -2.26 -14.99
N THR A 274 17.83 -1.58 -14.54
CA THR A 274 16.42 -1.92 -14.86
C THR A 274 15.77 -0.93 -15.84
N ASN A 275 16.46 0.17 -16.19
CA ASN A 275 15.97 1.25 -17.04
C ASN A 275 16.93 1.55 -18.22
N HIS A 276 17.17 0.56 -19.08
CA HIS A 276 18.13 0.67 -20.19
C HIS A 276 17.80 1.72 -21.27
N ASN A 277 16.59 2.28 -21.26
CA ASN A 277 16.15 3.29 -22.24
C ASN A 277 16.80 4.67 -22.04
N LEU A 278 17.64 4.83 -21.01
CA LEU A 278 18.35 6.08 -20.73
C LEU A 278 19.86 5.91 -20.94
N SER A 279 20.50 6.89 -21.58
CA SER A 279 21.96 6.94 -21.66
C SER A 279 22.55 7.30 -20.29
N LYS A 280 23.49 6.49 -19.77
CA LYS A 280 24.15 6.71 -18.46
C LYS A 280 24.73 8.12 -18.36
N ALA A 281 25.50 8.55 -19.36
CA ALA A 281 26.11 9.88 -19.42
C ALA A 281 25.05 11.01 -19.42
N LYS A 282 23.98 10.88 -20.21
CA LYS A 282 22.89 11.87 -20.23
C LYS A 282 22.14 11.91 -18.90
N THR A 283 21.93 10.77 -18.25
CA THR A 283 21.28 10.68 -16.94
C THR A 283 22.13 11.36 -15.88
N LEU A 284 23.43 11.05 -15.80
CA LEU A 284 24.36 11.68 -14.84
C LEU A 284 24.40 13.21 -15.02
N ASN A 285 24.50 13.70 -16.26
CA ASN A 285 24.46 15.14 -16.54
C ASN A 285 23.14 15.77 -16.07
N ARG A 286 22.00 15.11 -16.31
CA ARG A 286 20.69 15.58 -15.83
C ARG A 286 20.56 15.57 -14.30
N LEU A 287 21.13 14.58 -13.62
CA LEU A 287 21.17 14.54 -12.16
C LEU A 287 22.00 15.70 -11.61
N ASN A 288 23.20 15.94 -12.16
CA ASN A 288 24.04 17.07 -11.77
C ASN A 288 23.31 18.41 -11.92
N LYS A 289 22.52 18.59 -13.00
CA LYS A 289 21.69 19.79 -13.22
C LYS A 289 20.55 19.97 -12.20
N LEU A 290 20.19 18.93 -11.44
CA LEU A 290 19.21 18.98 -10.35
C LEU A 290 19.88 19.11 -8.97
N ASP A 291 21.19 19.37 -8.95
CA ASP A 291 22.07 19.34 -7.78
C ASP A 291 22.06 17.98 -7.07
N ILE A 292 21.94 16.90 -7.84
CA ILE A 292 21.97 15.54 -7.31
C ILE A 292 23.37 14.96 -7.45
N SER A 293 23.93 14.47 -6.33
CA SER A 293 25.25 13.84 -6.28
C SER A 293 25.16 12.34 -5.95
N LEU A 294 26.23 11.61 -6.32
CA LEU A 294 26.36 10.18 -6.07
C LEU A 294 27.55 9.88 -5.14
N GLU A 295 27.31 9.11 -4.09
CA GLU A 295 28.31 8.69 -3.10
C GLU A 295 28.59 7.19 -3.17
N ASN A 296 29.77 6.77 -2.71
CA ASN A 296 30.13 5.34 -2.72
C ASN A 296 29.29 4.50 -1.74
N ASN A 297 28.92 5.08 -0.61
CA ASN A 297 28.21 4.41 0.49
C ASN A 297 26.77 4.91 0.60
N LEU A 298 25.96 4.22 1.41
CA LEU A 298 24.65 4.73 1.83
C LEU A 298 24.83 6.07 2.54
N VAL A 299 24.05 7.06 2.10
CA VAL A 299 24.15 8.44 2.61
C VAL A 299 23.47 8.56 3.95
N TYR A 300 22.30 7.93 4.08
CA TYR A 300 21.56 7.88 5.34
C TYR A 300 21.51 6.45 5.80
N ASP A 301 22.04 6.24 6.99
CA ASP A 301 22.04 4.96 7.67
C ASP A 301 21.49 5.15 9.07
N PHE A 302 21.10 4.06 9.73
CA PHE A 302 20.68 4.13 11.11
C PHE A 302 21.89 4.30 12.04
N SER A 303 21.81 5.25 12.96
CA SER A 303 22.74 5.34 14.09
C SER A 303 22.56 4.13 15.02
N LYS A 304 23.51 3.92 15.93
CA LYS A 304 23.39 2.88 16.96
C LYS A 304 22.15 3.09 17.83
N ASP A 305 21.85 4.34 18.19
CA ASP A 305 20.68 4.68 19.00
C ASP A 305 19.38 4.45 18.24
N GLU A 306 19.35 4.78 16.93
CA GLU A 306 18.19 4.47 16.08
C GLU A 306 17.96 2.97 15.99
N LEU A 307 19.01 2.16 15.77
CA LEU A 307 18.90 0.70 15.74
C LEU A 307 18.42 0.14 17.09
N TYR A 308 18.91 0.66 18.21
CA TYR A 308 18.45 0.27 19.54
C TYR A 308 16.95 0.58 19.75
N ASN A 309 16.51 1.77 19.33
CA ASN A 309 15.10 2.18 19.44
C ASN A 309 14.20 1.34 18.52
N ILE A 310 14.63 1.05 17.29
CA ILE A 310 13.92 0.18 16.34
C ILE A 310 13.80 -1.23 16.90
N GLN A 311 14.88 -1.78 17.47
CA GLN A 311 14.86 -3.09 18.12
C GLN A 311 13.90 -3.11 19.30
N SER A 312 14.02 -2.16 20.22
CA SER A 312 13.16 -2.07 21.41
C SER A 312 11.68 -1.94 21.06
N TYR A 313 11.35 -1.14 20.04
CA TYR A 313 9.97 -1.02 19.53
C TYR A 313 9.48 -2.34 18.93
N TRP A 314 10.32 -3.01 18.12
CA TRP A 314 9.95 -4.30 17.53
C TRP A 314 9.75 -5.39 18.59
N ASP A 315 10.61 -5.47 19.60
CA ASP A 315 10.48 -6.48 20.67
C ASP A 315 9.15 -6.33 21.43
N ALA A 316 8.65 -5.11 21.59
CA ALA A 316 7.34 -4.85 22.18
C ALA A 316 6.16 -5.21 21.25
N GLU A 317 6.32 -5.09 19.93
CA GLU A 317 5.24 -5.30 18.95
C GLU A 317 5.22 -6.70 18.31
N LYS A 318 6.30 -7.48 18.45
CA LYS A 318 6.47 -8.77 17.74
C LYS A 318 5.37 -9.78 18.06
N ASP A 319 4.94 -9.87 19.32
CA ASP A 319 3.87 -10.78 19.73
C ASP A 319 2.50 -10.32 19.20
N ASN A 320 2.27 -9.00 19.21
CA ASN A 320 1.09 -8.41 18.58
C ASN A 320 1.10 -8.62 17.05
N PHE A 321 2.26 -8.53 16.39
CA PHE A 321 2.39 -8.81 14.97
C PHE A 321 2.05 -10.27 14.64
N THR A 322 2.62 -11.22 15.39
CA THR A 322 2.45 -12.65 15.13
C THR A 322 1.06 -13.17 15.48
N SER A 323 0.46 -12.69 16.57
CA SER A 323 -0.91 -13.08 17.00
C SER A 323 -2.01 -12.68 16.01
N GLN A 324 -1.74 -11.75 15.10
CA GLN A 324 -2.70 -11.35 14.06
C GLN A 324 -2.75 -12.32 12.87
N ILE A 325 -1.80 -13.25 12.77
CA ILE A 325 -1.62 -14.14 11.61
C ILE A 325 -2.32 -15.48 11.85
N GLY A 326 -3.32 -15.77 11.03
CA GLY A 326 -3.90 -17.09 10.85
C GLY A 326 -3.16 -17.86 9.77
N ILE A 327 -2.86 -19.14 10.03
CA ILE A 327 -2.28 -20.03 9.03
C ILE A 327 -3.38 -20.94 8.52
N ARG A 328 -3.59 -20.94 7.21
CA ARG A 328 -4.46 -21.89 6.52
C ARG A 328 -3.68 -22.56 5.41
N LEU A 329 -3.57 -23.88 5.50
CA LEU A 329 -3.03 -24.68 4.41
C LEU A 329 -4.19 -25.03 3.48
N ALA A 330 -4.20 -24.47 2.28
CA ALA A 330 -5.09 -24.92 1.23
C ALA A 330 -4.50 -26.19 0.62
N TYR A 331 -5.16 -27.33 0.81
CA TYR A 331 -4.85 -28.55 0.09
C TYR A 331 -5.49 -28.46 -1.29
N TYR A 332 -4.67 -28.27 -2.33
CA TYR A 332 -5.12 -28.54 -3.68
C TYR A 332 -5.11 -30.06 -3.82
N ALA A 333 -6.30 -30.67 -3.86
CA ALA A 333 -6.38 -32.05 -4.33
C ALA A 333 -5.78 -32.04 -5.74
N ASP A 334 -4.81 -32.92 -5.98
CA ASP A 334 -4.35 -33.20 -7.33
C ASP A 334 -5.59 -33.51 -8.16
N ILE A 335 -5.95 -32.59 -9.04
CA ILE A 335 -6.94 -32.88 -10.08
C ILE A 335 -6.19 -33.81 -11.00
N ASP A 336 -6.32 -35.11 -10.72
CA ASP A 336 -5.77 -36.18 -11.54
C ASP A 336 -6.08 -35.88 -13.02
N LYS A 337 -5.01 -36.00 -13.81
CA LYS A 337 -4.90 -35.67 -15.24
C LYS A 337 -5.96 -36.32 -16.13
#